data_AF-A0A521S6G7-F1
#
_entry.id   AF-A0A521S6G7-F1
#
_cell.length_a   1.000
_cell.length_b   1.000
_cell.length_c   1.000
_cell.angle_alpha   90.00
_cell.angle_beta   90.00
_cell.angle_gamma   90.00
#
_symmetry.space_group_name_H-M   'P 1'
#
loop_
_entity.id
_entity.type
_entity.pdbx_description
1 polymer ?
#
loop_
_entity_poly.entity_id
_entity_poly.type
_entity_poly.pdbx_seq_one_letter_code
_entity_poly.pdbx_strand_id
1 'polypeptide(L)'
;MLSLLTHIGRFTLRQLSEMGRMFLFLLSAFTLAFRPPAKIRLIIHHIKTIGVDSLSVVLLSGFFTGMVMGFQGYYSLRKFNAESWLGSAAALGLLRELGPVLSAFMVTGRTGSAMAAELGTMRATEQIDALYSMAINPIKYLVSPRIIASLIAMPLLTAIFDVVGIYGAY
;
A
#
# COMPACT_ATOMS: atom_id res chain seq x y z
N MET A 1 -15.04 -25.46 32.29
CA MET A 1 -15.53 -24.08 32.06
C MET A 1 -14.46 -23.02 32.36
N LEU A 2 -13.82 -23.04 33.54
CA LEU A 2 -12.76 -22.09 33.92
C LEU A 2 -11.50 -22.17 33.03
N SER A 3 -11.13 -23.35 32.54
CA SER A 3 -10.00 -23.55 31.61
C SER A 3 -10.22 -22.88 30.25
N LEU A 4 -11.46 -22.83 29.78
CA LEU A 4 -11.83 -22.24 28.48
C LEU A 4 -11.83 -20.70 28.57
N LEU A 5 -12.36 -20.15 29.67
CA LEU A 5 -12.30 -18.73 30.00
C LEU A 5 -10.87 -18.20 30.17
N THR A 6 -10.00 -18.97 30.84
CA THR A 6 -8.59 -18.58 31.00
C THR A 6 -7.80 -18.64 29.70
N HIS A 7 -8.10 -19.60 28.81
CA HIS A 7 -7.47 -19.67 27.49
C HIS A 7 -7.87 -18.48 26.61
N ILE A 8 -9.16 -18.14 26.58
CA ILE A 8 -9.67 -16.96 25.88
C ILE A 8 -9.05 -15.69 26.47
N GLY A 9 -9.04 -15.53 27.80
CA GLY A 9 -8.44 -14.37 28.46
C GLY A 9 -6.97 -14.17 28.11
N ARG A 10 -6.17 -15.24 28.13
CA ARG A 10 -4.75 -15.19 27.72
C ARG A 10 -4.58 -14.85 26.25
N PHE A 11 -5.40 -15.43 25.37
CA PHE A 11 -5.34 -15.14 23.94
C PHE A 11 -5.67 -13.66 23.65
N THR A 12 -6.77 -13.15 24.21
CA THR A 12 -7.20 -11.76 24.01
C THR A 12 -6.18 -10.77 24.56
N LEU A 13 -5.65 -11.00 25.77
CA LEU A 13 -4.61 -10.13 26.35
C LEU A 13 -3.32 -10.16 25.53
N ARG A 14 -2.94 -11.33 25.00
CA ARG A 14 -1.76 -11.45 24.13
C ARG A 14 -1.96 -10.67 22.83
N GLN A 15 -3.10 -10.84 22.16
CA GLN A 15 -3.40 -10.12 20.92
C GLN A 15 -3.43 -8.61 21.14
N LEU A 16 -4.06 -8.15 22.23
CA LEU A 16 -4.10 -6.74 22.58
C LEU A 16 -2.69 -6.17 22.85
N SER A 17 -1.84 -6.93 23.56
CA SER A 17 -0.45 -6.54 23.83
C SER A 17 0.39 -6.46 22.55
N GLU A 18 0.26 -7.42 21.63
CA GLU A 18 0.96 -7.39 20.34
C GLU A 18 0.50 -6.22 19.46
N MET A 19 -0.82 -6.01 19.35
CA MET A 19 -1.37 -4.86 18.62
C MET A 19 -0.87 -3.53 19.20
N GLY A 20 -0.81 -3.41 20.53
CA GLY A 20 -0.26 -2.24 21.21
C GLY A 20 1.22 -2.01 20.86
N ARG A 21 2.05 -3.07 20.87
CA ARG A 21 3.46 -2.99 20.44
C ARG A 21 3.59 -2.54 18.99
N MET A 22 2.81 -3.13 18.08
CA MET A 22 2.82 -2.76 16.65
C MET A 22 2.40 -1.31 16.44
N PHE A 23 1.37 -0.85 17.17
CA PHE A 23 0.91 0.53 17.10
C PHE A 23 1.97 1.52 17.58
N LEU A 24 2.59 1.25 18.73
CA LEU A 24 3.68 2.09 19.25
C LEU A 24 4.88 2.12 18.30
N PHE A 25 5.23 0.97 17.70
CA PHE A 25 6.28 0.90 16.68
C PHE A 25 5.92 1.76 15.46
N LEU A 26 4.72 1.64 14.92
CA LEU A 26 4.26 2.42 13.77
C LEU A 26 4.27 3.91 14.08
N LEU A 27 3.76 4.32 15.25
CA LEU A 27 3.77 5.72 15.69
C LEU A 27 5.20 6.26 15.83
N SER A 28 6.11 5.46 16.41
CA SER A 28 7.52 5.84 16.52
C SER A 28 8.18 5.98 15.13
N ALA A 29 7.91 5.07 14.20
CA ALA A 29 8.46 5.11 12.86
C ALA A 29 7.92 6.30 12.06
N PHE A 30 6.62 6.59 12.19
CA PHE A 30 5.98 7.73 11.56
C PHE A 30 6.52 9.06 12.10
N THR A 31 6.63 9.21 13.43
CA THR A 31 7.21 10.43 14.03
C THR A 31 8.68 10.62 13.67
N LEU A 32 9.48 9.55 13.61
CA LEU A 32 10.87 9.60 13.15
C LEU A 32 10.99 9.90 11.65
N ALA A 33 9.97 9.62 10.85
CA ALA A 33 9.94 9.92 9.42
C ALA A 33 9.98 11.43 9.15
N PHE A 34 9.23 12.21 9.92
CA PHE A 34 9.17 13.67 9.75
C PHE A 34 10.24 14.43 10.55
N ARG A 35 11.10 13.74 11.31
CA ARG A 35 12.19 14.37 12.07
C ARG A 35 13.47 14.53 11.24
N PRO A 36 14.06 15.73 11.16
CA PRO A 36 15.33 15.93 10.47
C PRO A 36 16.50 15.15 11.13
N PRO A 37 17.61 14.89 10.41
CA PRO A 37 17.81 15.07 8.97
C PRO A 37 17.11 13.97 8.16
N ALA A 38 16.35 14.37 7.13
CA ALA A 38 15.71 13.45 6.20
C ALA A 38 16.71 12.98 5.14
N LYS A 39 16.83 11.68 4.93
CA LYS A 39 17.70 11.09 3.90
C LYS A 39 17.02 11.10 2.54
N ILE A 40 16.89 12.28 1.94
CA ILE A 40 16.14 12.51 0.68
C ILE A 40 16.58 11.54 -0.43
N ARG A 41 17.89 11.30 -0.58
CA ARG A 41 18.42 10.36 -1.58
C ARG A 41 17.87 8.93 -1.41
N LEU A 42 17.69 8.48 -0.17
CA LEU A 42 17.15 7.15 0.13
C LEU A 42 15.64 7.09 -0.09
N ILE A 43 14.93 8.19 0.20
CA ILE A 43 13.49 8.33 -0.10
C ILE A 43 13.26 8.24 -1.62
N ILE A 44 14.02 9.01 -2.42
CA ILE A 44 13.91 8.98 -3.89
C ILE A 44 14.19 7.59 -4.43
N HIS A 45 15.20 6.90 -3.88
CA HIS A 45 15.50 5.52 -4.26
C HIS A 45 14.29 4.61 -4.02
N HIS A 46 13.70 4.65 -2.83
CA HIS A 46 12.51 3.85 -2.54
C HIS A 46 11.29 4.26 -3.38
N ILE A 47 11.07 5.54 -3.67
CA ILE A 47 9.98 5.97 -4.57
C ILE A 47 10.14 5.32 -5.94
N LYS A 48 11.37 5.34 -6.49
CA LYS A 48 11.66 4.72 -7.78
C LYS A 48 11.43 3.21 -7.73
N THR A 49 11.95 2.52 -6.71
CA THR A 49 11.80 1.07 -6.57
C THR A 49 10.31 0.68 -6.44
N ILE A 50 9.59 1.30 -5.51
CA ILE A 50 8.15 1.04 -5.30
C ILE A 50 7.35 1.32 -6.58
N GLY A 51 7.61 2.46 -7.22
CA GLY A 51 6.93 2.87 -8.44
C GLY A 51 7.18 1.92 -9.61
N VAL A 52 8.45 1.67 -9.94
CA VAL A 52 8.84 0.82 -11.07
C VAL A 52 8.38 -0.61 -10.87
N ASP A 53 8.57 -1.16 -9.66
CA ASP A 53 8.21 -2.55 -9.39
C ASP A 53 6.69 -2.75 -9.45
N SER A 54 5.90 -1.77 -9.02
CA SER A 54 4.43 -1.87 -9.00
C SER A 54 3.78 -1.46 -10.32
N LEU A 55 4.49 -0.77 -11.20
CA LEU A 55 3.94 -0.17 -12.42
C LEU A 55 3.27 -1.21 -13.32
N SER A 56 3.92 -2.35 -13.55
CA SER A 56 3.38 -3.40 -14.43
C SER A 56 2.03 -3.94 -13.95
N VAL A 57 1.90 -4.17 -12.65
CA VAL A 57 0.67 -4.67 -12.01
C VAL A 57 -0.43 -3.62 -12.06
N VAL A 58 -0.10 -2.36 -11.78
CA VAL A 58 -1.03 -1.23 -11.81
C VAL A 58 -1.57 -0.97 -13.22
N LEU A 59 -0.70 -0.97 -14.23
CA LEU A 59 -1.10 -0.76 -15.63
C LEU A 59 -2.01 -1.87 -16.14
N LEU A 60 -1.61 -3.13 -15.94
CA LEU A 60 -2.36 -4.28 -16.44
C LEU A 60 -3.74 -4.37 -15.79
N SER A 61 -3.81 -4.20 -14.47
CA SER A 61 -5.06 -4.31 -13.73
C SER A 61 -5.95 -3.08 -13.90
N GLY A 62 -5.39 -1.89 -14.00
CA GLY A 62 -6.14 -0.68 -14.37
C GLY A 62 -6.84 -0.86 -15.72
N PHE A 63 -6.09 -1.30 -16.74
CA PHE A 63 -6.61 -1.51 -18.08
C PHE A 63 -7.76 -2.52 -18.11
N PHE A 64 -7.58 -3.72 -17.54
CA PHE A 64 -8.63 -4.73 -17.52
C PHE A 64 -9.84 -4.34 -16.67
N THR A 65 -9.62 -3.66 -15.54
CA THR A 65 -10.71 -3.15 -14.71
C THR A 65 -11.55 -2.14 -15.49
N GLY A 66 -10.89 -1.22 -16.20
CA GLY A 66 -11.52 -0.27 -17.10
C GLY A 66 -12.37 -0.96 -18.18
N MET A 67 -11.80 -1.92 -18.88
CA MET A 67 -12.49 -2.67 -19.94
C MET A 67 -13.74 -3.40 -19.44
N VAL A 68 -13.64 -4.07 -18.28
CA VAL A 68 -14.79 -4.76 -17.66
C VAL A 68 -15.86 -3.76 -17.26
N MET A 69 -15.47 -2.61 -16.68
CA MET A 69 -16.39 -1.58 -16.25
C MET A 69 -17.09 -0.88 -17.42
N GLY A 70 -16.37 -0.61 -18.51
CA GLY A 70 -16.93 -0.06 -19.76
C GLY A 70 -17.94 -1.02 -20.38
N PHE A 71 -17.59 -2.31 -20.49
CA PHE A 71 -18.48 -3.34 -21.03
C PHE A 71 -19.74 -3.52 -20.17
N GLN A 72 -19.60 -3.70 -18.86
CA GLN A 72 -20.74 -3.89 -17.95
C GLN A 72 -21.58 -2.61 -17.82
N GLY A 73 -20.93 -1.44 -17.85
CA GLY A 73 -21.57 -0.14 -17.88
C GLY A 73 -22.45 0.02 -19.12
N TYR A 74 -21.93 -0.31 -20.31
CA TYR A 74 -22.68 -0.20 -21.56
C TYR A 74 -23.99 -1.02 -21.50
N TYR A 75 -23.92 -2.30 -21.12
CA TYR A 75 -25.12 -3.14 -20.98
C TYR A 75 -26.11 -2.62 -19.95
N SER A 76 -25.64 -1.96 -18.90
CA SER A 76 -26.50 -1.42 -17.84
C SER A 76 -27.18 -0.12 -18.28
N LEU A 77 -26.43 0.82 -18.87
CA LEU A 77 -26.97 2.12 -19.32
C LEU A 77 -27.80 2.03 -20.59
N ARG A 78 -27.53 1.05 -21.47
CA ARG A 78 -28.34 0.78 -22.66
C ARG A 78 -29.80 0.47 -22.32
N LYS A 79 -30.06 -0.19 -21.19
CA LYS A 79 -31.44 -0.46 -20.71
C LYS A 79 -32.24 0.81 -20.40
N PHE A 80 -31.54 1.92 -20.12
CA PHE A 80 -32.12 3.22 -19.82
C PHE A 80 -31.97 4.22 -20.98
N ASN A 81 -31.49 3.78 -22.16
CA ASN A 81 -31.11 4.64 -23.28
C ASN A 81 -30.12 5.77 -22.89
N ALA A 82 -29.27 5.53 -21.89
CA ALA A 82 -28.35 6.52 -21.33
C ALA A 82 -26.88 6.27 -21.74
N GLU A 83 -26.64 5.72 -22.94
CA GLU A 83 -25.30 5.30 -23.38
C GLU A 83 -24.26 6.43 -23.39
N SER A 84 -24.70 7.68 -23.60
CA SER A 84 -23.84 8.88 -23.55
C SER A 84 -23.22 9.15 -22.17
N TRP A 85 -23.78 8.59 -21.10
CA TRP A 85 -23.29 8.78 -19.72
C TRP A 85 -22.21 7.75 -19.32
N LEU A 86 -21.93 6.76 -20.19
CA LEU A 86 -21.00 5.66 -19.89
C LEU A 86 -19.62 6.18 -19.46
N GLY A 87 -19.03 7.09 -20.23
CA GLY A 87 -17.69 7.62 -19.94
C GLY A 87 -17.64 8.37 -18.60
N SER A 88 -18.64 9.20 -18.30
CA SER A 88 -18.73 9.92 -17.04
C SER A 88 -18.94 8.98 -15.85
N ALA A 89 -19.79 7.97 -16.00
CA ALA A 89 -20.07 6.98 -14.96
C ALA A 89 -18.83 6.11 -14.66
N ALA A 90 -18.12 5.66 -15.70
CA ALA A 90 -16.89 4.90 -15.56
C ALA A 90 -15.79 5.73 -14.87
N ALA A 91 -15.54 6.94 -15.33
CA ALA A 91 -14.52 7.82 -14.75
C ALA A 91 -14.81 8.17 -13.28
N LEU A 92 -16.07 8.47 -12.93
CA LEU A 92 -16.45 8.76 -11.55
C LEU A 92 -16.28 7.56 -10.62
N GLY A 93 -16.66 6.36 -11.06
CA GLY A 93 -16.53 5.16 -10.23
C GLY A 93 -15.07 4.71 -10.06
N LEU A 94 -14.24 4.87 -11.08
CA LEU A 94 -12.79 4.67 -10.98
C LEU A 94 -12.15 5.66 -9.99
N LEU A 95 -12.30 6.97 -10.21
CA LEU A 95 -11.64 7.99 -9.39
C LEU A 95 -12.06 7.99 -7.92
N ARG A 96 -13.32 7.68 -7.61
CA ARG A 96 -13.86 7.80 -6.24
C ARG A 96 -13.70 6.53 -5.42
N GLU A 97 -13.75 5.36 -6.05
CA GLU A 97 -13.87 4.10 -5.34
C GLU A 97 -12.80 3.11 -5.81
N LEU A 98 -12.94 2.62 -7.04
CA LEU A 98 -12.20 1.45 -7.51
C LEU A 98 -10.71 1.74 -7.68
N GLY A 99 -10.36 2.92 -8.18
CA GLY A 99 -8.98 3.34 -8.40
C GLY A 99 -8.14 3.30 -7.13
N PRO A 100 -8.48 4.10 -6.10
CA PRO A 100 -7.76 4.11 -4.83
C PRO A 100 -7.77 2.75 -4.12
N VAL A 101 -8.90 2.04 -4.12
CA VAL A 101 -9.02 0.77 -3.39
C VAL A 101 -8.21 -0.34 -4.06
N LEU A 102 -8.33 -0.51 -5.38
CA LEU A 102 -7.62 -1.56 -6.11
C LEU A 102 -6.12 -1.28 -6.16
N SER A 103 -5.71 -0.05 -6.46
CA SER A 103 -4.29 0.32 -6.45
C SER A 103 -3.65 0.09 -5.07
N ALA A 104 -4.30 0.51 -3.99
CA ALA A 104 -3.81 0.28 -2.63
C ALA A 104 -3.69 -1.21 -2.29
N PHE A 105 -4.68 -2.02 -2.66
CA PHE A 105 -4.66 -3.46 -2.43
C PHE A 105 -3.48 -4.13 -3.16
N MET A 106 -3.30 -3.81 -4.45
CA MET A 106 -2.25 -4.41 -5.28
C MET A 106 -0.84 -3.98 -4.84
N VAL A 107 -0.64 -2.69 -4.58
CA VAL A 107 0.65 -2.16 -4.14
C VAL A 107 1.00 -2.70 -2.75
N THR A 108 0.03 -2.76 -1.82
CA THR A 108 0.26 -3.35 -0.49
C THR A 108 0.64 -4.83 -0.60
N GLY A 109 -0.04 -5.59 -1.46
CA GLY A 109 0.28 -7.00 -1.69
C GLY A 109 1.70 -7.21 -2.22
N ARG A 110 2.11 -6.45 -3.24
CA ARG A 110 3.43 -6.59 -3.87
C ARG A 110 4.55 -5.94 -3.06
N THR A 111 4.46 -4.63 -2.87
CA THR A 111 5.50 -3.84 -2.20
C THR A 111 5.56 -4.15 -0.71
N GLY A 112 4.42 -4.34 -0.04
CA GLY A 112 4.39 -4.68 1.38
C GLY A 112 5.06 -6.03 1.66
N SER A 113 4.76 -7.05 0.85
CA SER A 113 5.42 -8.37 0.97
C SER A 113 6.92 -8.29 0.68
N ALA A 114 7.32 -7.56 -0.36
CA ALA A 114 8.74 -7.36 -0.68
C ALA A 114 9.49 -6.65 0.46
N MET A 115 8.91 -5.59 1.03
CA MET A 115 9.51 -4.86 2.16
C MET A 115 9.61 -5.74 3.41
N ALA A 116 8.60 -6.56 3.69
CA ALA A 116 8.60 -7.50 4.81
C ALA A 116 9.68 -8.58 4.63
N ALA A 117 9.82 -9.15 3.43
CA ALA A 117 10.86 -10.12 3.10
C ALA A 117 12.26 -9.51 3.20
N GLU A 118 12.46 -8.28 2.72
CA GLU A 118 13.71 -7.55 2.83
C GLU A 118 14.10 -7.33 4.30
N LEU A 119 13.20 -6.80 5.14
CA LEU A 119 13.47 -6.62 6.58
C LEU A 119 13.68 -7.94 7.30
N GLY A 120 12.92 -8.98 6.94
CA GLY A 120 13.09 -10.33 7.48
C GLY A 120 14.48 -10.89 7.17
N THR A 121 14.96 -10.68 5.95
CA THR A 121 16.31 -11.10 5.53
C THR A 121 17.39 -10.32 6.27
N MET A 122 17.22 -9.00 6.41
CA MET A 122 18.13 -8.15 7.18
C MET A 122 18.17 -8.55 8.66
N ARG A 123 17.05 -9.01 9.22
CA ARG A 123 17.02 -9.54 10.60
C ARG A 123 17.72 -10.90 10.70
N ALA A 124 17.44 -11.81 9.78
CA ALA A 124 18.04 -13.15 9.75
C ALA A 124 19.55 -13.13 9.52
N THR A 125 20.05 -12.10 8.82
CA THR A 125 21.49 -11.87 8.56
C THR A 125 22.14 -10.90 9.56
N GLU A 126 21.47 -10.60 10.68
CA GLU A 126 21.95 -9.72 11.76
C GLU A 126 22.31 -8.28 11.33
N GLN A 127 21.94 -7.85 10.11
CA GLN A 127 22.21 -6.50 9.62
C GLN A 127 21.50 -5.43 10.47
N ILE A 128 20.34 -5.74 11.02
CA ILE A 128 19.63 -4.83 11.94
C ILE A 128 20.40 -4.68 13.26
N ASP A 129 21.00 -5.75 13.77
CA ASP A 129 21.80 -5.73 15.01
C ASP A 129 23.14 -5.02 14.79
N ALA A 130 23.73 -5.16 13.60
CA ALA A 130 24.90 -4.39 13.19
C ALA A 130 24.62 -2.87 13.19
N LEU A 131 23.42 -2.42 12.80
CA LEU A 131 23.08 -0.99 12.90
C LEU A 131 23.05 -0.51 14.36
N TYR A 132 22.55 -1.34 15.29
CA TYR A 132 22.58 -1.02 16.72
C TYR A 132 24.01 -0.92 17.26
N SER A 133 24.92 -1.81 16.85
CA SER A 133 26.33 -1.75 17.29
C SER A 133 27.07 -0.53 16.75
N MET A 134 26.66 -0.02 15.59
CA MET A 134 27.16 1.23 15.00
C MET A 134 26.51 2.49 15.60
N ALA A 135 25.69 2.37 16.65
CA ALA A 135 24.91 3.46 17.24
C ALA A 135 23.97 4.17 16.24
N ILE A 136 23.53 3.46 15.19
CA ILE A 136 22.59 3.97 14.19
C ILE A 136 21.20 3.45 14.53
N ASN A 137 20.22 4.35 14.65
CA ASN A 137 18.83 3.96 14.86
C ASN A 137 18.26 3.26 13.59
N PRO A 138 17.96 1.94 13.64
CA PRO A 138 17.51 1.20 12.46
C PRO A 138 16.11 1.59 12.01
N ILE A 139 15.23 2.01 12.92
CA ILE A 139 13.88 2.49 12.57
C ILE A 139 13.99 3.76 11.70
N LYS A 140 14.86 4.69 12.09
CA LYS A 140 15.11 5.92 11.31
C LYS A 140 15.78 5.61 9.97
N TYR A 141 16.66 4.63 9.93
CA TYR A 141 17.46 4.33 8.73
C TYR A 141 16.70 3.49 7.69
N LEU A 142 15.97 2.45 8.14
CA LEU A 142 15.33 1.47 7.26
C LEU A 142 13.85 1.74 7.04
N VAL A 143 13.11 2.07 8.10
CA VAL A 143 11.63 2.10 8.07
C VAL A 143 11.12 3.46 7.62
N SER A 144 11.65 4.54 8.19
CA SER A 144 11.21 5.92 7.91
C SER A 144 11.24 6.30 6.41
N PRO A 145 12.33 6.04 5.65
CA PRO A 145 12.38 6.36 4.23
C PRO A 145 11.35 5.61 3.41
N ARG A 146 11.05 4.36 3.78
CA ARG A 146 10.03 3.53 3.12
C ARG A 146 8.63 4.06 3.37
N ILE A 147 8.32 4.50 4.60
CA ILE A 147 7.02 5.11 4.93
C ILE A 147 6.78 6.34 4.04
N ILE A 148 7.76 7.26 3.97
CA ILE A 148 7.62 8.49 3.17
C ILE A 148 7.52 8.15 1.68
N ALA A 149 8.35 7.23 1.20
CA ALA A 149 8.33 6.81 -0.19
C ALA A 149 6.97 6.19 -0.56
N SER A 150 6.40 5.33 0.28
CA SER A 150 5.07 4.75 0.07
C SER A 150 3.96 5.79 0.11
N LEU A 151 4.03 6.78 1.02
CA LEU A 151 3.05 7.86 1.12
C LEU A 151 2.99 8.71 -0.17
N ILE A 152 4.15 8.89 -0.83
CA ILE A 152 4.26 9.65 -2.08
C ILE A 152 3.93 8.77 -3.30
N ALA A 153 4.42 7.54 -3.33
CA ALA A 153 4.23 6.62 -4.45
C ALA A 153 2.78 6.17 -4.61
N MET A 154 2.04 5.96 -3.52
CA MET A 154 0.65 5.48 -3.56
C MET A 154 -0.29 6.39 -4.35
N PRO A 155 -0.39 7.71 -4.08
CA PRO A 155 -1.23 8.60 -4.89
C PRO A 155 -0.81 8.67 -6.36
N LEU A 156 0.49 8.63 -6.64
CA LEU A 156 1.02 8.66 -8.02
C LEU A 156 0.62 7.41 -8.79
N LEU A 157 0.74 6.23 -8.18
CA LEU A 157 0.33 4.97 -8.77
C LEU A 157 -1.19 4.89 -8.93
N THR A 158 -1.95 5.44 -7.99
CA THR A 158 -3.42 5.56 -8.10
C THR A 158 -3.81 6.42 -9.30
N ALA A 159 -3.18 7.57 -9.48
CA ALA A 159 -3.45 8.44 -10.63
C ALA A 159 -3.13 7.74 -11.97
N ILE A 160 -2.04 6.97 -12.03
CA ILE A 160 -1.71 6.15 -13.21
C ILE A 160 -2.77 5.07 -13.44
N PHE A 161 -3.22 4.39 -12.38
CA PHE A 161 -4.30 3.40 -12.44
C PHE A 161 -5.56 4.01 -13.05
N ASP A 162 -5.97 5.19 -12.58
CA ASP A 162 -7.19 5.86 -13.02
C ASP A 162 -7.11 6.27 -14.49
N VAL A 163 -5.98 6.85 -14.92
CA VAL A 163 -5.80 7.24 -16.32
C VAL A 163 -5.89 6.03 -17.25
N VAL A 164 -5.23 4.93 -16.90
CA VAL A 164 -5.23 3.71 -17.72
C VAL A 164 -6.57 2.98 -17.65
N GLY A 165 -7.24 3.00 -16.51
CA GLY A 165 -8.58 2.44 -16.35
C GLY A 165 -9.63 3.21 -17.16
N ILE A 166 -9.57 4.54 -17.15
CA ILE A 166 -10.45 5.36 -18.00
C ILE A 166 -10.19 5.08 -19.48
N TYR A 167 -8.91 4.97 -19.88
CA TYR A 167 -8.56 4.62 -21.26
C TYR A 167 -9.05 3.21 -21.65
N GLY A 168 -8.99 2.24 -20.74
CA GLY A 168 -9.51 0.90 -20.99
C GLY A 168 -11.04 0.81 -21.04
N ALA A 169 -11.75 1.78 -20.45
CA ALA A 169 -13.21 1.83 -20.44
C ALA A 169 -13.82 2.52 -21.68
N TYR A 170 -13.01 3.28 -22.42
CA TYR A 170 -13.39 3.96 -23.67
C TYR A 170 -13.39 2.99 -24.84
#